data_AF-A0AAD3GZN7-F1
#
_entry.id   AF-A0AAD3GZN7-F1
#
_cell.length_a   1.000
_cell.length_b   1.000
_cell.length_c   1.000
_cell.angle_alpha   90.00
_cell.angle_beta   90.00
_cell.angle_gamma   90.00
#
_symmetry.space_group_name_H-M   'P 1'
#
loop_
_entity.id
_entity.type
_entity.pdbx_description
1 polymer ?
#
loop_
_entity_poly.entity_id
_entity_poly.type
_entity_poly.pdbx_seq_one_letter_code
_entity_poly.pdbx_strand_id
1 'polypeptide(L)'
;MGGQITFEIQEETSSSSLTLSADGRKVVVGIIGVSFDEMQVYTFNNNEWNLRRSQEIGKVDSLSAVQEEFGKSVAITYDGNYIAAGSTEDTGPGYVWLYDFMIE
;
A
#
# COMPACT_ATOMS: atom_id res chain seq x y z
N MET A 1 -1.42 -22.22 3.82
CA MET A 1 -0.85 -20.86 3.86
C MET A 1 -0.68 -20.48 5.31
N GLY A 2 0.48 -19.95 5.68
CA GLY A 2 0.80 -19.60 7.06
C GLY A 2 2.28 -19.27 7.18
N GLY A 3 2.57 -18.14 7.79
CA GLY A 3 3.91 -17.57 7.92
C GLY A 3 3.81 -16.11 8.34
N GLN A 4 4.83 -15.60 9.00
CA GLN A 4 4.93 -14.19 9.31
C GLN A 4 5.29 -13.42 8.03
N ILE A 5 4.50 -12.41 7.69
CA ILE A 5 4.89 -11.39 6.71
C ILE A 5 5.49 -10.26 7.55
N THR A 6 6.79 -10.05 7.40
CA THR A 6 7.46 -8.87 7.96
C THR A 6 7.46 -7.81 6.89
N PHE A 7 6.78 -6.70 7.15
CA PHE A 7 6.90 -5.51 6.33
C PHE A 7 8.13 -4.70 6.77
N GLU A 8 8.87 -4.22 5.77
CA GLU A 8 10.12 -3.48 6.02
C GLU A 8 9.78 -2.00 6.19
N ILE A 9 10.06 -1.49 7.38
CA ILE A 9 9.90 -0.08 7.72
C ILE A 9 11.30 0.54 7.84
N GLN A 10 11.59 1.57 7.05
CA GLN A 10 12.82 2.33 7.22
C GLN A 10 12.58 3.39 8.30
N GLU A 11 12.90 3.04 9.55
CA GLU A 11 12.83 3.89 10.74
C GLU A 11 11.43 4.45 11.06
N GLU A 12 11.32 5.25 12.14
CA GLU A 12 10.10 5.52 12.92
C GLU A 12 8.81 5.70 12.09
N THR A 13 7.98 4.65 12.06
CA THR A 13 6.63 4.72 11.50
C THR A 13 5.69 5.31 12.52
N SER A 14 4.85 6.24 12.08
CA SER A 14 3.84 6.86 12.93
C SER A 14 2.50 6.12 12.88
N SER A 15 2.21 5.41 11.78
CA SER A 15 0.98 4.63 11.62
C SER A 15 1.09 3.64 10.46
N SER A 16 0.27 2.58 10.49
CA SER A 16 0.09 1.67 9.36
C SER A 16 -1.38 1.28 9.18
N SER A 17 -1.78 1.07 7.93
CA SER A 17 -3.10 0.53 7.57
C SER A 17 -2.92 -0.79 6.81
N LEU A 18 -3.89 -1.71 6.89
CA LEU A 18 -3.78 -3.04 6.28
C LEU A 18 -5.12 -3.54 5.73
N THR A 19 -5.06 -4.23 4.58
CA THR A 19 -6.19 -5.00 4.04
C THR A 19 -5.72 -6.30 3.38
N LEU A 20 -6.64 -7.25 3.22
CA LEU A 20 -6.41 -8.57 2.63
C LEU A 20 -7.45 -8.81 1.51
N SER A 21 -7.03 -9.38 0.38
CA SER A 21 -7.96 -9.85 -0.65
C SER A 21 -8.81 -11.02 -0.18
N ALA A 22 -9.98 -11.23 -0.78
CA ALA A 22 -10.89 -12.30 -0.35
C ALA A 22 -10.29 -13.71 -0.50
N ASP A 23 -9.39 -13.91 -1.45
CA ASP A 23 -8.67 -15.17 -1.66
C ASP A 23 -7.46 -15.35 -0.74
N GLY A 24 -7.15 -14.34 0.09
CA GLY A 24 -6.02 -14.34 1.01
C GLY A 24 -4.64 -14.25 0.34
N ARG A 25 -4.57 -13.99 -0.97
CA ARG A 25 -3.31 -13.98 -1.73
C ARG A 25 -2.68 -12.61 -1.92
N LYS A 26 -3.37 -11.51 -1.58
CA LYS A 26 -2.82 -10.15 -1.61
C LYS A 26 -3.02 -9.49 -0.26
N VAL A 27 -1.92 -9.04 0.35
CA VAL A 27 -1.93 -8.16 1.52
C VAL A 27 -1.45 -6.79 1.07
N VAL A 28 -2.20 -5.75 1.42
CA VAL A 28 -1.81 -4.35 1.16
C VAL A 28 -1.54 -3.70 2.48
N VAL A 29 -0.41 -3.02 2.59
CA VAL A 29 -0.01 -2.27 3.78
C VAL A 29 0.26 -0.85 3.35
N GLY A 30 -0.39 0.11 4.00
CA GLY A 30 -0.01 1.52 3.94
C GLY A 30 0.89 1.86 5.11
N ILE A 31 1.95 2.62 4.85
CA ILE A 31 3.00 2.98 5.81
C ILE A 31 3.12 4.49 5.80
N ILE A 32 2.88 5.12 6.94
CA ILE A 32 3.13 6.55 7.15
C ILE A 32 4.41 6.69 7.96
N GLY A 33 5.44 7.22 7.32
CA GLY A 33 6.78 7.38 7.90
C GLY A 33 7.13 8.84 8.14
N VAL A 34 8.14 9.08 8.97
CA VAL A 34 8.67 10.44 9.16
C VAL A 34 9.34 10.98 7.89
N SER A 35 9.98 10.10 7.11
CA SER A 35 10.78 10.50 5.93
C SER A 35 10.07 10.27 4.60
N PHE A 36 9.15 9.30 4.54
CA PHE A 36 8.36 9.01 3.34
C PHE A 36 7.15 8.15 3.70
N ASP A 37 6.14 8.27 2.86
CA ASP A 37 4.92 7.47 2.91
C ASP A 37 4.92 6.44 1.78
N GLU A 38 4.38 5.26 2.02
CA GLU A 38 4.47 4.14 1.10
C GLU A 38 3.22 3.25 1.15
N MET A 39 2.90 2.62 0.01
CA MET A 39 2.04 1.44 -0.04
C MET A 39 2.86 0.24 -0.50
N GLN A 40 2.81 -0.84 0.28
CA GLN A 40 3.44 -2.12 -0.01
C GLN A 40 2.36 -3.15 -0.33
N VAL A 41 2.54 -3.90 -1.42
CA VAL A 41 1.63 -4.96 -1.85
C VAL A 41 2.36 -6.29 -1.85
N TYR A 42 1.95 -7.19 -0.98
CA TYR A 42 2.46 -8.55 -0.89
C TYR A 42 1.54 -9.49 -1.65
N THR A 43 2.08 -10.17 -2.65
CA THR A 43 1.35 -11.19 -3.42
C THR A 43 1.89 -12.59 -3.12
N PHE A 44 1.01 -13.50 -2.72
CA PHE A 44 1.34 -14.90 -2.49
C PHE A 44 1.23 -15.69 -3.79
N ASN A 45 2.37 -16.11 -4.32
CA ASN A 45 2.46 -17.00 -5.47
C ASN A 45 3.61 -18.00 -5.24
N ASN A 46 3.55 -19.19 -5.85
CA ASN A 46 4.62 -20.19 -5.76
C ASN A 46 5.08 -20.53 -4.32
N ASN A 47 4.15 -20.52 -3.36
CA ASN A 47 4.42 -20.70 -1.92
C ASN A 47 5.27 -19.61 -1.24
N GLU A 48 5.42 -18.44 -1.86
CA GLU A 48 6.22 -17.33 -1.36
C GLU A 48 5.46 -16.00 -1.43
N TRP A 49 5.79 -15.07 -0.52
CA TRP A 49 5.27 -13.71 -0.54
C TRP A 49 6.23 -12.80 -1.31
N ASN A 50 5.71 -12.14 -2.34
CA ASN A 50 6.46 -11.24 -3.20
C ASN A 50 6.00 -9.80 -2.93
N LEU A 51 6.94 -8.93 -2.56
CA LEU A 51 6.69 -7.51 -2.32
C LEU A 51 6.74 -6.71 -3.63
N ARG A 52 5.77 -5.82 -3.83
CA ARG A 52 5.83 -4.72 -4.77
C ARG A 52 5.59 -3.40 -4.03
N ARG A 53 6.45 -2.42 -4.26
CA ARG A 53 6.40 -1.10 -3.61
C ARG A 53 5.69 -0.07 -4.45
N SER A 54 5.02 0.91 -3.83
CA SER A 54 4.26 1.93 -4.56
C SER A 54 5.07 2.66 -5.63
N GLN A 55 6.37 2.87 -5.40
CA GLN A 55 7.32 3.44 -6.35
C GLN A 55 7.53 2.56 -7.60
N GLU A 56 7.33 1.24 -7.49
CA GLU A 56 7.45 0.25 -8.58
C GLU A 56 6.13 0.02 -9.32
N ILE A 57 4.99 0.31 -8.68
CA ILE A 57 3.65 -0.03 -9.17
C ILE A 57 3.09 1.07 -10.09
N GLY A 58 3.48 2.32 -9.90
CA GLY A 58 3.03 3.41 -10.76
C GLY A 58 3.38 4.76 -10.17
N LYS A 59 3.74 5.70 -11.04
CA LYS A 59 4.37 6.99 -10.76
C LYS A 59 3.68 7.79 -9.65
N VAL A 60 4.11 7.55 -8.41
CA VAL A 60 3.99 8.50 -7.32
C VAL A 60 5.12 9.50 -7.57
N ASP A 61 4.81 10.64 -8.22
CA ASP A 61 5.80 11.73 -8.37
C ASP A 61 6.15 12.19 -6.95
N SER A 62 7.25 11.70 -6.39
CA SER A 62 7.70 11.90 -5.00
C SER A 62 8.04 13.36 -4.65
N LEU A 63 7.54 14.31 -5.44
CA LEU A 63 7.85 15.74 -5.42
C LEU A 63 6.59 16.62 -5.26
N SER A 64 5.38 16.05 -5.22
CA SER A 64 4.17 16.83 -4.97
C SER A 64 3.80 16.79 -3.48
N ALA A 65 3.59 17.96 -2.85
CA ALA A 65 3.07 18.12 -1.48
C ALA A 65 1.73 17.39 -1.20
N VAL A 66 1.13 16.81 -2.24
CA VAL A 66 -0.12 16.05 -2.30
C VAL A 66 0.02 14.65 -1.63
N GLN A 67 1.20 14.26 -1.16
CA GLN A 67 1.48 12.90 -0.65
C GLN A 67 1.62 12.79 0.85
N GLU A 68 1.41 13.87 1.60
CA GLU A 68 1.39 13.77 3.06
C GLU A 68 0.33 12.74 3.48
N GLU A 69 0.77 11.76 4.29
CA GLU A 69 -0.03 10.63 4.76
C GLU A 69 -0.53 9.68 3.66
N PHE A 70 0.20 9.50 2.55
CA PHE A 70 -0.12 8.49 1.55
C PHE A 70 -0.16 7.08 2.18
N GLY A 71 -1.22 6.32 1.91
CA GLY A 71 -1.41 4.99 2.51
C GLY A 71 -1.99 5.04 3.93
N LYS A 72 -2.44 6.20 4.42
CA LYS A 72 -3.20 6.32 5.67
C LYS A 72 -4.46 5.45 5.69
N SER A 73 -5.05 5.23 4.52
CA SER A 73 -6.06 4.20 4.34
C SER A 73 -5.77 3.39 3.07
N VAL A 74 -6.03 2.09 3.15
CA VAL A 74 -5.93 1.19 2.00
C VAL A 74 -7.19 0.32 1.90
N ALA A 75 -7.61 0.04 0.67
CA ALA A 75 -8.69 -0.89 0.38
C ALA A 75 -8.34 -1.71 -0.86
N ILE A 76 -8.83 -2.95 -0.92
CA ILE A 76 -8.66 -3.85 -2.05
C ILE A 76 -10.01 -4.41 -2.44
N THR A 77 -10.26 -4.55 -3.74
CA THR A 77 -11.48 -5.18 -4.24
C THR A 77 -11.53 -6.67 -3.90
N TYR A 78 -12.74 -7.23 -3.89
CA TYR A 78 -12.96 -8.65 -3.58
C TYR A 78 -12.09 -9.59 -4.45
N ASP A 79 -12.00 -9.28 -5.74
CA ASP A 79 -11.19 -10.03 -6.72
C ASP A 79 -9.67 -9.77 -6.62
N GLY A 80 -9.25 -8.83 -5.77
CA GLY A 80 -7.86 -8.48 -5.57
C GLY A 80 -7.25 -7.64 -6.70
N ASN A 81 -8.02 -7.21 -7.68
CA ASN A 81 -7.50 -6.56 -8.89
C ASN A 81 -7.30 -5.05 -8.75
N TYR A 82 -8.04 -4.39 -7.88
CA TYR A 82 -7.89 -2.95 -7.66
C TYR A 82 -7.53 -2.65 -6.22
N ILE A 83 -6.62 -1.70 -6.06
CA ILE A 83 -6.20 -1.20 -4.76
C ILE A 83 -6.41 0.31 -4.74
N ALA A 84 -7.09 0.80 -3.71
CA ALA A 84 -7.20 2.22 -3.42
C ALA A 84 -6.27 2.56 -2.25
N ALA A 85 -5.45 3.59 -2.41
CA ALA A 85 -4.63 4.17 -1.35
C ALA A 85 -5.05 5.63 -1.14
N GLY A 86 -5.36 5.99 0.10
CA GLY A 86 -5.80 7.33 0.46
C GLY A 86 -4.74 8.12 1.22
N SER A 87 -4.77 9.44 1.04
CA SER A 87 -4.15 10.46 1.90
C SER A 87 -5.27 11.34 2.46
N THR A 88 -5.21 11.69 3.75
CA THR A 88 -6.21 12.55 4.40
C THR A 88 -5.51 13.56 5.30
N GLU A 89 -5.04 14.65 4.71
CA GLU A 89 -4.38 15.75 5.43
C GLU A 89 -5.31 16.44 6.44
N ASP A 90 -4.76 16.92 7.56
CA ASP A 90 -5.52 17.63 8.60
C ASP A 90 -6.08 18.99 8.14
N THR A 91 -5.41 19.65 7.19
CA THR A 91 -5.77 21.01 6.75
C THR A 91 -5.96 21.16 5.24
N GLY A 92 -5.78 20.06 4.48
CA GLY A 92 -5.87 20.01 3.03
C GLY A 92 -7.00 19.10 2.52
N PRO A 93 -7.21 19.05 1.20
CA PRO A 93 -8.08 18.04 0.61
C PRO A 93 -7.49 16.64 0.78
N GLY A 94 -8.33 15.63 0.96
CA GLY A 94 -7.91 14.23 0.86
C GLY A 94 -7.80 13.77 -0.59
N TYR A 95 -6.90 12.82 -0.84
CA TYR A 95 -6.64 12.25 -2.16
C TYR A 95 -6.76 10.73 -2.13
N VAL A 96 -7.15 10.15 -3.27
CA VAL A 96 -7.20 8.69 -3.46
C VAL A 96 -6.54 8.34 -4.79
N TRP A 97 -5.59 7.41 -4.74
CA TRP A 97 -4.99 6.78 -5.91
C TRP A 97 -5.56 5.39 -6.08
N LEU A 98 -5.95 5.08 -7.32
CA LEU A 98 -6.41 3.76 -7.71
C LEU A 98 -5.32 3.08 -8.53
N TYR A 99 -4.96 1.87 -8.13
CA TYR A 99 -3.98 1.04 -8.81
C TYR A 99 -4.66 -0.19 -9.39
N ASP A 100 -4.28 -0.52 -10.62
CA ASP A 100 -4.70 -1.74 -11.31
C ASP A 100 -3.61 -2.82 -11.14
N PHE A 101 -4.01 -3.95 -10.57
CA PHE A 101 -3.21 -5.16 -10.31
C PHE A 101 -3.81 -6.38 -11.03
N MET A 102 -4.55 -6.16 -12.11
CA MET A 102 -4.83 -7.20 -13.10
C MET A 102 -3.51 -7.84 -13.53
N ILE A 103 -3.54 -9.16 -13.69
CA ILE A 103 -2.38 -9.99 -13.99
C ILE A 103 -1.70 -9.48 -15.28
N GLU A 104 -0.40 -9.14 -15.21
CA GLU A 104 0.48 -9.02 -16.39
C GLU A 104 0.93 -10.40 -16.87
#